data_AF-A0A0Q7QQR7-F1
#
_entry.id   AF-A0A0Q7QQR7-F1
#
_cell.length_a   1.000
_cell.length_b   1.000
_cell.length_c   1.000
_cell.angle_alpha   90.00
_cell.angle_beta   90.00
_cell.angle_gamma   90.00
#
_symmetry.space_group_name_H-M   'P 1'
#
loop_
_entity.id
_entity.type
_entity.pdbx_description
1 polymer ?
#
loop_
_entity_poly.entity_id
_entity_poly.type
_entity_poly.pdbx_seq_one_letter_code
_entity_poly.pdbx_strand_id
1 'polypeptide(L)'
;MTWDVDDRPMTLAARLYVLGMRLMRDKEAFEGEERTLEKARDRQRSGNRPPTVWTRRRCRVSSRTSHDMTVWTVGPRRAGATSRIVYLHGGGYVHPLTVDYWRLVRSLASAGSEVVVPAYPLAPEATVDDVLPLLEGLVADVATAGPTVLMGDSAGGALVLVLARRMLELPDAEVTGVVALCPWLDATLDEAGVRGLEATDPMLAESGLRAAGRWWAGERDPADPVVSPVNGSLDGLPPVDVLIGDRDILRPAVDDLAARAEHADVSLHVHEVSAMFHVWMTRLLPEATRTRRLLAEIVGARA
;
A
#
# COMPACT_ATOMS: atom_id res chain seq x y z
N MET A 1 15.47 9.23 -12.11
CA MET A 1 14.05 9.33 -11.71
C MET A 1 13.20 9.71 -12.92
N THR A 2 11.99 9.17 -13.05
CA THR A 2 10.99 9.60 -14.07
C THR A 2 9.66 9.94 -13.40
N TRP A 3 8.88 10.83 -14.02
CA TRP A 3 7.54 11.21 -13.58
C TRP A 3 6.61 11.27 -14.78
N ASP A 4 5.68 10.32 -14.88
CA ASP A 4 4.70 10.22 -15.95
C ASP A 4 3.30 10.58 -15.43
N VAL A 5 2.55 11.35 -16.21
CA VAL A 5 1.21 11.83 -15.82
C VAL A 5 0.16 11.27 -16.79
N ASP A 6 -0.79 10.51 -16.27
CA ASP A 6 -2.06 10.21 -16.93
C ASP A 6 -3.04 11.37 -16.70
N ASP A 7 -3.05 12.30 -17.65
CA ASP A 7 -3.83 13.54 -17.62
C ASP A 7 -5.31 13.37 -18.03
N ARG A 8 -5.75 12.13 -18.25
CA ARG A 8 -7.13 11.86 -18.67
C ARG A 8 -8.12 12.36 -17.62
N PRO A 9 -9.21 13.02 -18.03
CA PRO A 9 -10.20 13.49 -17.09
C PRO A 9 -10.90 12.32 -16.37
N MET A 10 -11.26 12.55 -15.11
CA MET A 10 -12.08 11.64 -14.34
C MET A 10 -13.38 11.30 -15.08
N THR A 11 -13.66 10.01 -15.24
CA THR A 11 -14.89 9.49 -15.84
C THR A 11 -16.11 9.82 -14.97
N LEU A 12 -17.30 9.83 -15.58
CA LEU A 12 -18.55 10.04 -14.85
C LEU A 12 -18.73 9.02 -13.71
N ALA A 13 -18.32 7.76 -13.92
CA ALA A 13 -18.38 6.72 -12.90
C ALA A 13 -17.53 7.07 -11.67
N ALA A 14 -16.30 7.55 -11.88
CA ALA A 14 -15.44 7.97 -10.78
C ALA A 14 -15.97 9.24 -10.08
N ARG A 15 -16.53 10.20 -10.83
CA ARG A 15 -17.17 11.41 -10.23
C ARG A 15 -18.34 11.03 -9.33
N LEU A 16 -19.21 10.13 -9.79
CA LEU A 16 -20.34 9.62 -9.00
C LEU A 16 -19.86 8.82 -7.78
N TYR A 17 -18.75 8.07 -7.91
CA TYR A 17 -18.16 7.35 -6.80
C TYR A 17 -17.64 8.31 -5.72
N VAL A 18 -16.88 9.34 -6.09
CA VAL A 18 -16.39 10.38 -5.16
C VAL A 18 -17.55 11.13 -4.50
N LEU A 19 -18.62 11.44 -5.25
CA LEU A 19 -19.83 12.02 -4.66
C LEU A 19 -20.46 11.07 -3.63
N GLY A 20 -20.53 9.77 -3.94
CA GLY A 20 -20.99 8.74 -3.01
C GLY A 20 -20.17 8.70 -1.71
N MET A 21 -18.83 8.72 -1.81
CA MET A 21 -17.95 8.75 -0.64
C MET A 21 -18.23 9.96 0.26
N ARG A 22 -18.46 11.14 -0.34
CA ARG A 22 -18.81 12.37 0.38
C ARG A 22 -20.18 12.26 1.07
N LEU A 23 -21.18 11.69 0.39
CA LEU A 23 -22.51 11.47 0.97
C LEU A 23 -22.50 10.44 2.11
N MET A 24 -21.68 9.40 1.99
CA MET A 24 -21.49 8.37 3.01
C MET A 24 -20.54 8.80 4.14
N ARG A 25 -19.91 9.96 3.99
CA ARG A 25 -18.96 10.55 4.94
C ARG A 25 -17.78 9.61 5.24
N ASP A 26 -17.25 8.96 4.20
CA ASP A 26 -16.16 7.97 4.35
C ASP A 26 -14.94 8.55 5.08
N LYS A 27 -14.64 9.83 4.86
CA LYS A 27 -13.60 10.60 5.53
C LYS A 27 -13.69 10.59 7.06
N GLU A 28 -14.88 10.43 7.63
CA GLU A 28 -15.08 10.37 9.08
C GLU A 28 -14.33 9.22 9.76
N ALA A 29 -13.89 8.20 9.00
CA ALA A 29 -13.04 7.14 9.51
C ALA A 29 -11.67 7.65 10.00
N PHE A 30 -11.23 8.83 9.53
CA PHE A 30 -9.97 9.46 9.90
C PHE A 30 -10.16 10.89 10.45
N GLU A 31 -11.39 11.35 10.71
CA GLU A 31 -11.63 12.69 11.27
C GLU A 31 -11.63 12.65 12.80
N GLY A 32 -10.57 13.19 13.40
CA GLY A 32 -10.40 13.25 14.85
C GLY A 32 -9.93 11.93 15.45
N GLU A 33 -9.13 12.03 16.51
CA GLU A 33 -8.49 10.88 17.16
C GLU A 33 -9.50 9.89 17.75
N GLU A 34 -10.46 10.37 18.54
CA GLU A 34 -11.46 9.52 19.21
C GLU A 34 -12.29 8.71 18.21
N ARG A 35 -12.79 9.37 17.17
CA ARG A 35 -13.61 8.74 16.13
C ARG A 35 -12.79 7.75 15.30
N THR A 36 -11.54 8.10 14.98
CA THR A 36 -10.62 7.20 14.28
C THR A 36 -10.40 5.92 15.09
N LEU A 37 -10.19 6.05 16.41
CA LEU A 37 -10.02 4.93 17.32
C LEU A 37 -11.29 4.06 17.40
N GLU A 38 -12.46 4.69 17.54
CA GLU A 38 -13.75 3.98 17.58
C GLU A 38 -13.96 3.16 16.30
N LYS A 39 -13.76 3.77 15.13
CA LYS A 39 -13.91 3.12 13.83
C LYS A 39 -12.88 2.03 13.60
N ALA A 40 -11.64 2.23 14.05
CA ALA A 40 -10.59 1.22 14.00
C ALA A 40 -11.02 -0.02 14.80
N ARG A 41 -11.39 0.15 16.07
CA ARG A 41 -11.83 -0.94 16.94
C ARG A 41 -13.06 -1.67 16.40
N ASP A 42 -14.06 -0.94 15.91
CA ASP A 42 -15.26 -1.55 15.30
C ASP A 42 -14.90 -2.44 14.10
N ARG A 43 -14.05 -1.93 13.19
CA ARG A 43 -13.61 -2.70 12.02
C ARG A 43 -12.74 -3.89 12.40
N GLN A 44 -11.83 -3.73 13.36
CA GLN A 44 -10.96 -4.81 13.83
C GLN A 44 -11.71 -5.96 14.49
N ARG A 45 -12.86 -5.72 15.14
CA ARG A 45 -13.74 -6.80 15.63
C ARG A 45 -14.20 -7.76 14.54
N SER A 46 -14.36 -7.26 13.31
CA SER A 46 -14.68 -8.09 12.15
C SER A 46 -13.48 -8.82 11.56
N GLY A 47 -12.26 -8.41 11.92
CA GLY A 47 -11.00 -8.96 11.44
C GLY A 47 -10.73 -8.74 9.95
N ASN A 48 -9.61 -9.32 9.49
CA ASN A 48 -9.21 -9.33 8.08
C ASN A 48 -10.19 -10.16 7.23
N ARG A 49 -10.70 -9.57 6.15
CA ARG A 49 -11.65 -10.24 5.25
C ARG A 49 -10.92 -11.24 4.35
N PRO A 50 -11.29 -12.53 4.35
CA PRO A 50 -10.62 -13.54 3.53
C PRO A 50 -10.93 -13.38 2.02
N PRO A 51 -10.17 -14.06 1.14
CA PRO A 51 -10.42 -14.03 -0.30
C PRO A 51 -11.87 -14.33 -0.68
N THR A 52 -12.45 -13.44 -1.48
CA THR A 52 -13.86 -13.52 -1.90
C THR A 52 -14.18 -14.77 -2.72
N VAL A 53 -15.46 -15.15 -2.78
CA VAL A 53 -15.94 -16.24 -3.66
C VAL A 53 -15.51 -16.02 -5.12
N TRP A 54 -15.54 -14.78 -5.60
CA TRP A 54 -15.08 -14.43 -6.95
C TRP A 54 -13.58 -14.63 -7.15
N THR A 55 -12.77 -14.36 -6.12
CA THR A 55 -11.33 -14.62 -6.15
C THR A 55 -11.06 -16.12 -6.19
N ARG A 56 -11.71 -16.91 -5.33
CA ARG A 56 -11.58 -18.39 -5.30
C ARG A 56 -12.07 -19.07 -6.58
N ARG A 57 -13.06 -18.49 -7.27
CA ARG A 57 -13.54 -19.00 -8.56
C ARG A 57 -12.55 -18.76 -9.70
N ARG A 58 -11.80 -17.66 -9.67
CA ARG A 58 -10.91 -17.24 -10.78
C ARG A 58 -9.44 -17.60 -10.56
N CYS A 59 -9.00 -17.72 -9.31
CA CYS A 59 -7.60 -17.91 -8.92
C CYS A 59 -7.45 -19.16 -8.04
N ARG A 60 -6.24 -19.72 -8.00
CA ARG A 60 -5.86 -20.65 -6.94
C ARG A 60 -5.71 -19.85 -5.65
N VAL A 61 -6.29 -20.33 -4.55
CA VAL A 61 -6.23 -19.66 -3.25
C VAL A 61 -5.87 -20.69 -2.19
N SER A 62 -4.83 -20.42 -1.42
CA SER A 62 -4.48 -21.15 -0.20
C SER A 62 -4.32 -20.18 0.96
N SER A 63 -4.32 -20.72 2.19
CA SER A 63 -4.01 -19.97 3.40
C SER A 63 -3.17 -20.83 4.33
N ARG A 64 -2.22 -20.22 5.03
CA ARG A 64 -1.43 -20.84 6.09
C ARG A 64 -1.18 -19.86 7.22
N THR A 65 -0.80 -20.35 8.38
CA THR A 65 -0.20 -19.51 9.42
C THR A 65 1.32 -19.45 9.18
N SER A 66 1.90 -18.26 9.25
CA SER A 66 3.36 -18.04 9.11
C SER A 66 3.73 -16.80 9.93
N HIS A 67 4.78 -16.89 10.75
CA HIS A 67 5.20 -15.78 11.64
C HIS A 67 4.02 -15.17 12.41
N ASP A 68 3.19 -16.04 13.01
CA ASP A 68 1.96 -15.71 13.75
C ASP A 68 0.88 -14.92 12.97
N MET A 69 1.03 -14.77 11.66
CA MET A 69 0.06 -14.14 10.78
C MET A 69 -0.72 -15.18 9.98
N THR A 70 -1.98 -14.90 9.70
CA THR A 70 -2.68 -15.59 8.61
C THR A 70 -2.14 -15.04 7.29
N VAL A 71 -1.61 -15.91 6.44
CA VAL A 71 -1.07 -15.56 5.13
C VAL A 71 -1.90 -16.23 4.05
N TRP A 72 -2.51 -15.43 3.18
CA TRP A 72 -3.17 -15.94 1.99
C TRP A 72 -2.22 -15.90 0.80
N THR A 73 -2.26 -16.95 -0.02
CA THR A 73 -1.56 -16.97 -1.31
C THR A 73 -2.59 -17.10 -2.42
N VAL A 74 -2.56 -16.17 -3.37
CA VAL A 74 -3.46 -16.13 -4.53
C VAL A 74 -2.63 -16.18 -5.80
N GLY A 75 -2.83 -17.20 -6.62
CA GLY A 75 -2.06 -17.39 -7.85
C GLY A 75 -2.92 -17.77 -9.06
N PRO A 76 -2.30 -17.91 -10.24
CA PRO A 76 -3.00 -18.31 -11.45
C PRO A 76 -3.64 -19.70 -11.27
N ARG A 77 -4.83 -19.91 -11.84
CA ARG A 77 -5.61 -21.13 -11.61
C ARG A 77 -5.07 -22.36 -12.34
N ARG A 78 -4.43 -22.18 -13.50
CA ARG A 78 -4.03 -23.27 -14.41
C ARG A 78 -2.55 -23.26 -14.79
N ALA A 79 -1.94 -22.09 -14.90
CA ALA A 79 -0.52 -21.94 -15.21
C ALA A 79 0.33 -21.86 -13.94
N GLY A 80 1.63 -22.08 -14.08
CA GLY A 80 2.61 -21.65 -13.08
C GLY A 80 2.62 -20.12 -12.97
N ALA A 81 2.99 -19.60 -11.80
CA ALA A 81 3.17 -18.17 -11.64
C ALA A 81 4.44 -17.72 -12.39
N THR A 82 4.35 -16.58 -13.08
CA THR A 82 5.48 -15.97 -13.80
C THR A 82 6.15 -14.86 -13.00
N SER A 83 5.52 -14.44 -11.90
CA SER A 83 6.04 -13.42 -10.99
C SER A 83 5.52 -13.66 -9.58
N ARG A 84 6.23 -13.16 -8.57
CA ARG A 84 5.82 -13.25 -7.16
C ARG A 84 5.73 -11.87 -6.54
N ILE A 85 4.69 -11.66 -5.74
CA ILE A 85 4.41 -10.41 -5.05
C ILE A 85 4.17 -10.71 -3.57
N VAL A 86 4.81 -9.96 -2.66
CA VAL A 86 4.31 -9.80 -1.29
C VAL A 86 3.52 -8.50 -1.23
N TYR A 87 2.22 -8.59 -1.00
CA TYR A 87 1.30 -7.45 -0.99
C TYR A 87 0.89 -7.07 0.44
N LEU A 88 1.25 -5.86 0.87
CA LEU A 88 0.87 -5.29 2.16
C LEU A 88 -0.25 -4.28 1.99
N HIS A 89 -1.39 -4.52 2.62
CA HIS A 89 -2.56 -3.66 2.48
C HIS A 89 -2.40 -2.32 3.20
N GLY A 90 -3.18 -1.33 2.78
CA GLY A 90 -3.33 -0.06 3.49
C GLY A 90 -4.38 -0.12 4.60
N GLY A 91 -4.72 1.06 5.14
CA GLY A 91 -5.67 1.19 6.25
C GLY A 91 -5.13 1.98 7.43
N GLY A 92 -4.10 2.78 7.23
CA GLY A 92 -3.49 3.63 8.27
C GLY A 92 -2.95 2.82 9.46
N TYR A 93 -2.51 1.58 9.24
CA TYR A 93 -2.11 0.61 10.27
C TYR A 93 -3.21 0.18 11.26
N VAL A 94 -4.41 0.75 11.19
CA VAL A 94 -5.49 0.54 12.16
C VAL A 94 -6.72 -0.17 11.56
N HIS A 95 -6.83 -0.21 10.24
CA HIS A 95 -7.95 -0.86 9.56
C HIS A 95 -7.52 -2.19 8.91
N PRO A 96 -8.34 -3.24 9.09
CA PRO A 96 -8.04 -4.55 8.52
C PRO A 96 -8.27 -4.59 7.00
N LEU A 97 -7.69 -5.61 6.37
CA LEU A 97 -7.93 -5.97 4.98
C LEU A 97 -9.43 -6.08 4.69
N THR A 98 -9.91 -5.29 3.75
CA THR A 98 -11.31 -5.28 3.29
C THR A 98 -11.51 -6.11 2.02
N VAL A 99 -12.78 -6.30 1.63
CA VAL A 99 -13.14 -7.08 0.44
C VAL A 99 -12.64 -6.48 -0.88
N ASP A 100 -12.38 -5.16 -0.91
CA ASP A 100 -12.01 -4.44 -2.12
C ASP A 100 -10.58 -4.75 -2.59
N TYR A 101 -9.65 -4.98 -1.67
CA TYR A 101 -8.27 -5.38 -1.98
C TYR A 101 -8.20 -6.64 -2.83
N TRP A 102 -9.12 -7.59 -2.61
CA TRP A 102 -9.15 -8.83 -3.40
C TRP A 102 -9.45 -8.62 -4.88
N ARG A 103 -9.90 -7.43 -5.29
CA ARG A 103 -10.04 -7.07 -6.72
C ARG A 103 -8.68 -6.82 -7.36
N LEU A 104 -7.80 -6.08 -6.68
CA LEU A 104 -6.42 -5.86 -7.10
C LEU A 104 -5.65 -7.18 -7.13
N VAL A 105 -5.65 -7.91 -6.00
CA VAL A 105 -4.96 -9.20 -5.87
C VAL A 105 -5.41 -10.18 -6.95
N ARG A 106 -6.72 -10.29 -7.20
CA ARG A 106 -7.25 -11.15 -8.26
C ARG A 106 -6.80 -10.71 -9.66
N SER A 107 -6.68 -9.40 -9.91
CA SER A 107 -6.23 -8.88 -11.20
C SER A 107 -4.78 -9.27 -11.48
N LEU A 108 -3.90 -9.07 -10.50
CA LEU A 108 -2.49 -9.47 -10.57
C LEU A 108 -2.35 -10.98 -10.76
N ALA A 109 -3.08 -11.76 -9.95
CA ALA A 109 -3.07 -13.22 -10.09
C ALA A 109 -3.65 -13.74 -11.41
N SER A 110 -4.60 -13.02 -12.00
CA SER A 110 -5.12 -13.36 -13.34
C SER A 110 -4.14 -12.98 -14.45
N ALA A 111 -3.20 -12.07 -14.19
CA ALA A 111 -2.16 -11.65 -15.12
C ALA A 111 -0.88 -12.49 -15.03
N GLY A 112 -0.79 -13.44 -14.09
CA GLY A 112 0.33 -14.38 -13.99
C GLY A 112 1.05 -14.39 -12.64
N SER A 113 0.75 -13.46 -11.74
CA SER A 113 1.46 -13.34 -10.46
C SER A 113 0.95 -14.31 -9.38
N GLU A 114 1.85 -14.80 -8.54
CA GLU A 114 1.51 -15.31 -7.22
C GLU A 114 1.60 -14.17 -6.20
N VAL A 115 0.51 -13.92 -5.48
CA VAL A 115 0.40 -12.81 -4.54
C VAL A 115 0.23 -13.36 -3.12
N VAL A 116 1.21 -13.07 -2.27
CA VAL A 116 1.25 -13.39 -0.84
C VAL A 116 0.71 -12.20 -0.07
N VAL A 117 -0.34 -12.39 0.71
CA VAL A 117 -1.06 -11.33 1.45
C VAL A 117 -1.11 -11.70 2.94
N PRO A 118 -0.23 -11.15 3.78
CA PRO A 118 -0.31 -11.32 5.22
C PRO A 118 -1.41 -10.45 5.85
N ALA A 119 -2.14 -11.03 6.80
CA ALA A 119 -2.96 -10.30 7.77
C ALA A 119 -2.07 -9.89 8.95
N TYR A 120 -1.29 -8.82 8.78
CA TYR A 120 -0.36 -8.35 9.80
C TYR A 120 -1.11 -7.68 10.98
N PRO A 121 -0.54 -7.68 12.21
CA PRO A 121 -1.16 -7.04 13.38
C PRO A 121 -1.33 -5.52 13.20
N LEU A 122 -2.32 -4.94 13.89
CA LEU A 122 -2.74 -3.56 13.68
C LEU A 122 -2.60 -2.73 14.95
N ALA A 123 -2.36 -1.44 14.78
CA ALA A 123 -2.43 -0.45 15.85
C ALA A 123 -3.89 -0.23 16.29
N PRO A 124 -4.13 0.22 17.54
CA PRO A 124 -3.13 0.53 18.58
C PRO A 124 -2.63 -0.69 19.38
N GLU A 125 -3.17 -1.89 19.15
CA GLU A 125 -2.79 -3.09 19.91
C GLU A 125 -1.40 -3.62 19.55
N ALA A 126 -0.88 -3.29 18.36
CA ALA A 126 0.47 -3.57 17.91
C ALA A 126 1.14 -2.33 17.32
N THR A 127 2.45 -2.26 17.48
CA THR A 127 3.31 -1.18 16.98
C THR A 127 4.19 -1.67 15.84
N VAL A 128 4.92 -0.76 15.20
CA VAL A 128 5.89 -1.10 14.16
C VAL A 128 6.95 -2.10 14.66
N ASP A 129 7.35 -2.01 15.93
CA ASP A 129 8.35 -2.91 16.51
C ASP A 129 7.82 -4.33 16.75
N ASP A 130 6.51 -4.48 16.94
CA ASP A 130 5.86 -5.79 17.03
C ASP A 130 5.70 -6.43 15.64
N VAL A 131 5.41 -5.62 14.62
CA VAL A 131 4.98 -6.12 13.30
C VAL A 131 6.14 -6.27 12.32
N LEU A 132 7.09 -5.34 12.33
CA LEU A 132 8.18 -5.33 11.35
C LEU A 132 8.99 -6.65 11.36
N PRO A 133 9.38 -7.24 12.51
CA PRO A 133 10.10 -8.51 12.52
C PRO A 133 9.31 -9.67 11.89
N LEU A 134 7.97 -9.70 12.07
CA LEU A 134 7.11 -10.73 11.48
C LEU A 134 7.06 -10.61 9.95
N LEU A 135 6.97 -9.38 9.45
CA LEU A 135 6.97 -9.10 8.01
C LEU A 135 8.35 -9.33 7.39
N GLU A 136 9.43 -8.95 8.07
CA GLU A 136 10.81 -9.23 7.63
C GLU A 136 11.03 -10.73 7.46
N GLY A 137 10.64 -11.55 8.45
CA GLY A 137 10.73 -13.01 8.36
C GLY A 137 9.92 -13.58 7.19
N LEU A 138 8.69 -13.09 6.99
CA LEU A 138 7.86 -13.54 5.87
C LEU A 138 8.45 -13.15 4.51
N VAL A 139 8.94 -11.92 4.37
CA VAL A 139 9.54 -11.44 3.12
C VAL A 139 10.83 -12.20 2.82
N ALA A 140 11.69 -12.42 3.82
CA ALA A 140 12.91 -13.19 3.67
C ALA A 140 12.62 -14.62 3.18
N ASP A 141 11.65 -15.33 3.79
CA ASP A 141 11.22 -16.66 3.35
C ASP A 141 10.77 -16.67 1.88
N VAL A 142 10.05 -15.63 1.47
CA VAL A 142 9.47 -15.53 0.13
C VAL A 142 10.54 -15.15 -0.92
N ALA A 143 11.40 -14.19 -0.61
CA ALA A 143 12.44 -13.67 -1.49
C ALA A 143 13.63 -14.63 -1.64
N THR A 144 13.92 -15.45 -0.63
CA THR A 144 14.93 -16.53 -0.73
C THR A 144 14.45 -17.66 -1.65
N ALA A 145 13.14 -17.81 -1.80
CA ALA A 145 12.53 -18.77 -2.72
C ALA A 145 12.47 -18.26 -4.19
N GLY A 146 13.04 -17.09 -4.48
CA GLY A 146 13.20 -16.53 -5.83
C GLY A 146 12.67 -15.09 -5.97
N PRO A 147 12.80 -14.53 -7.19
CA PRO A 147 12.52 -13.13 -7.50
C PRO A 147 11.17 -12.66 -6.98
N THR A 148 11.17 -11.62 -6.16
CA THR A 148 9.98 -11.13 -5.48
C THR A 148 9.85 -9.62 -5.58
N VAL A 149 8.67 -9.16 -6.01
CA VAL A 149 8.28 -7.74 -5.96
C VAL A 149 7.56 -7.48 -4.64
N LEU A 150 7.96 -6.43 -3.92
CA LEU A 150 7.19 -5.95 -2.77
C LEU A 150 6.17 -4.92 -3.26
N MET A 151 4.90 -5.08 -2.90
CA MET A 151 3.86 -4.14 -3.28
C MET A 151 3.03 -3.77 -2.06
N GLY A 152 2.63 -2.52 -1.94
CA GLY A 152 1.70 -2.15 -0.87
C GLY A 152 1.02 -0.83 -1.14
N ASP A 153 -0.09 -0.60 -0.47
CA ASP A 153 -0.84 0.66 -0.59
C ASP A 153 -0.91 1.44 0.70
N SER A 154 -0.95 2.78 0.62
CA SER A 154 -1.08 3.65 1.79
C SER A 154 -0.02 3.33 2.85
N ALA A 155 -0.44 3.00 4.07
CA ALA A 155 0.39 2.45 5.14
C ALA A 155 1.25 1.24 4.70
N GLY A 156 0.67 0.27 3.97
CA GLY A 156 1.42 -0.86 3.42
C GLY A 156 2.43 -0.45 2.34
N GLY A 157 2.15 0.64 1.62
CA GLY A 157 3.07 1.24 0.64
C GLY A 157 4.33 1.83 1.28
N ALA A 158 4.20 2.37 2.50
CA ALA A 158 5.34 2.78 3.30
C ALA A 158 6.12 1.58 3.84
N LEU A 159 5.42 0.55 4.34
CA LEU A 159 6.08 -0.66 4.87
C LEU A 159 6.92 -1.40 3.84
N VAL A 160 6.49 -1.48 2.59
CA VAL A 160 7.29 -2.16 1.56
C VAL A 160 8.60 -1.46 1.25
N LEU A 161 8.69 -0.14 1.43
CA LEU A 161 9.96 0.60 1.31
C LEU A 161 10.89 0.28 2.49
N VAL A 162 10.34 0.27 3.71
CA VAL A 162 11.10 -0.12 4.90
C VAL A 162 11.63 -1.56 4.76
N LEU A 163 10.78 -2.50 4.35
CA LEU A 163 11.14 -3.90 4.15
C LEU A 163 12.18 -4.07 3.03
N ALA A 164 12.04 -3.37 1.91
CA ALA A 164 13.04 -3.41 0.84
C ALA A 164 14.43 -3.00 1.35
N ARG A 165 14.50 -1.94 2.18
CA ARG A 165 15.77 -1.51 2.79
C ARG A 165 16.35 -2.56 3.73
N ARG A 166 15.49 -3.23 4.50
CA ARG A 166 15.89 -4.33 5.41
C ARG A 166 16.43 -5.53 4.65
N MET A 167 15.84 -5.85 3.50
CA MET A 167 16.28 -6.97 2.66
C MET A 167 17.65 -6.73 2.01
N LEU A 168 18.13 -5.48 1.90
CA LEU A 168 19.51 -5.22 1.44
C LEU A 168 20.57 -5.81 2.37
N GLU A 169 20.23 -6.01 3.66
CA GLU A 169 21.12 -6.62 4.64
C GLU A 169 21.11 -8.16 4.58
N LEU A 170 20.27 -8.76 3.70
CA LEU A 170 20.12 -10.20 3.50
C LEU A 170 20.52 -10.58 2.06
N PRO A 171 21.76 -11.05 1.82
CA PRO A 171 22.29 -11.30 0.48
C PRO A 171 21.49 -12.29 -0.37
N ASP A 172 20.80 -13.24 0.27
CA ASP A 172 20.03 -14.30 -0.42
C ASP A 172 18.58 -13.87 -0.73
N ALA A 173 18.13 -12.71 -0.23
CA ALA A 173 16.77 -12.23 -0.44
C ALA A 173 16.66 -11.49 -1.79
N GLU A 174 16.06 -12.13 -2.79
CA GLU A 174 15.94 -11.57 -4.14
C GLU A 174 14.72 -10.64 -4.27
N VAL A 175 14.81 -9.43 -3.71
CA VAL A 175 13.82 -8.37 -3.95
C VAL A 175 14.16 -7.62 -5.23
N THR A 176 13.32 -7.78 -6.24
CA THR A 176 13.59 -7.26 -7.61
C THR A 176 12.88 -5.96 -7.94
N GLY A 177 11.95 -5.52 -7.09
CA GLY A 177 11.28 -4.23 -7.25
C GLY A 177 10.35 -3.90 -6.08
N VAL A 178 10.03 -2.61 -5.94
CA VAL A 178 9.03 -2.10 -4.99
C VAL A 178 7.96 -1.37 -5.77
N VAL A 179 6.68 -1.66 -5.49
CA VAL A 179 5.54 -0.96 -6.06
C VAL A 179 4.68 -0.36 -4.94
N ALA A 180 4.77 0.95 -4.75
CA ALA A 180 4.10 1.68 -3.68
C ALA A 180 2.89 2.44 -4.21
N LEU A 181 1.70 2.11 -3.71
CA LEU A 181 0.41 2.63 -4.19
C LEU A 181 -0.12 3.69 -3.22
N CYS A 182 -0.12 4.95 -3.62
CA CYS A 182 -0.53 6.07 -2.77
C CYS A 182 0.15 6.02 -1.38
N PRO A 183 1.48 5.87 -1.29
CA PRO A 183 2.13 5.49 -0.04
C PRO A 183 2.04 6.60 1.01
N TRP A 184 1.82 6.21 2.27
CA TRP A 184 1.83 7.12 3.41
C TRP A 184 3.24 7.23 3.99
N LEU A 185 4.08 8.02 3.33
CA LEU A 185 5.53 8.04 3.56
C LEU A 185 5.97 8.85 4.78
N ASP A 186 5.11 9.73 5.28
CA ASP A 186 5.35 10.56 6.46
C ASP A 186 4.15 10.51 7.42
N ALA A 187 4.35 9.91 8.58
CA ALA A 187 3.36 9.84 9.65
C ALA A 187 3.18 11.18 10.39
N THR A 188 4.11 12.13 10.22
CA THR A 188 3.98 13.49 10.75
C THR A 188 2.95 14.28 9.95
N LEU A 189 2.90 14.17 8.62
CA LEU A 189 2.06 15.01 7.74
C LEU A 189 2.36 16.51 7.85
N ASP A 190 3.63 16.87 8.03
CA ASP A 190 4.07 18.27 8.17
C ASP A 190 4.33 18.97 6.83
N GLU A 191 4.22 18.27 5.71
CA GLU A 191 4.53 18.78 4.38
C GLU A 191 3.60 19.93 3.94
N ALA A 192 4.20 20.89 3.21
CA ALA A 192 3.45 21.97 2.62
C ALA A 192 2.50 21.43 1.52
N GLY A 193 1.19 21.52 1.76
CA GLY A 193 0.17 21.10 0.79
C GLY A 193 -0.86 20.13 1.35
N VAL A 194 -0.52 19.41 2.42
CA VAL A 194 -1.41 18.46 3.12
C VAL A 194 -2.78 19.09 3.41
N ARG A 195 -2.80 20.24 4.10
CA ARG A 195 -4.05 20.96 4.44
C ARG A 195 -4.88 21.37 3.22
N GLY A 196 -4.23 21.73 2.12
CA GLY A 196 -4.93 22.13 0.89
C GLY A 196 -5.60 20.94 0.20
N LEU A 197 -4.90 19.81 0.15
CA LEU A 197 -5.40 18.57 -0.44
C LEU A 197 -6.47 17.91 0.41
N GLU A 198 -6.33 17.95 1.73
CA GLU A 198 -7.31 17.43 2.68
C GLU A 198 -8.72 17.96 2.39
N ALA A 199 -8.86 19.24 2.04
CA ALA A 199 -10.15 19.85 1.73
C ALA A 199 -10.87 19.18 0.54
N THR A 200 -10.14 18.51 -0.34
CA THR A 200 -10.68 17.86 -1.54
C THR A 200 -10.64 16.33 -1.48
N ASP A 201 -9.79 15.75 -0.63
CA ASP A 201 -9.67 14.31 -0.39
C ASP A 201 -10.99 13.76 0.21
N PRO A 202 -11.64 12.79 -0.44
CA PRO A 202 -12.91 12.24 0.02
C PRO A 202 -12.76 11.14 1.10
N MET A 203 -11.54 10.72 1.43
CA MET A 203 -11.29 9.53 2.24
C MET A 203 -10.40 9.76 3.45
N LEU A 204 -9.39 10.61 3.34
CA LEU A 204 -8.39 10.82 4.38
C LEU A 204 -8.53 12.17 5.07
N ALA A 205 -8.17 12.21 6.35
CA ALA A 205 -8.10 13.41 7.16
C ALA A 205 -6.82 13.39 7.98
N GLU A 206 -6.17 14.55 8.07
CA GLU A 206 -4.84 14.73 8.69
C GLU A 206 -4.90 14.31 10.17
N SER A 207 -5.94 14.73 10.87
CA SER A 207 -6.11 14.52 12.32
C SER A 207 -6.09 13.05 12.75
N GLY A 208 -6.83 12.17 12.07
CA GLY A 208 -6.86 10.75 12.38
C GLY A 208 -5.62 10.01 11.88
N LEU A 209 -5.03 10.43 10.76
CA LEU A 209 -3.76 9.86 10.28
C LEU A 209 -2.62 10.15 11.27
N ARG A 210 -2.49 11.39 11.76
CA ARG A 210 -1.49 11.72 12.81
C ARG A 210 -1.68 10.87 14.06
N ALA A 211 -2.94 10.63 14.48
CA ALA A 211 -3.22 9.76 15.63
C ALA A 211 -2.83 8.29 15.36
N ALA A 212 -3.23 7.75 14.22
CA ALA A 212 -2.87 6.40 13.80
C ALA A 212 -1.36 6.22 13.65
N GLY A 213 -0.65 7.24 13.17
CA GLY A 213 0.80 7.27 13.03
C GLY A 213 1.50 7.20 14.39
N ARG A 214 1.00 7.94 15.39
CA ARG A 214 1.49 7.84 16.78
C ARG A 214 1.26 6.46 17.38
N TRP A 215 0.06 5.88 17.21
CA TRP A 215 -0.21 4.53 17.73
C TRP A 215 0.67 3.47 17.07
N TRP A 216 0.90 3.59 15.76
CA TRP A 216 1.79 2.70 15.02
C TRP A 216 3.26 2.86 15.44
N ALA A 217 3.72 4.09 15.62
CA ALA A 217 5.08 4.38 16.06
C ALA A 217 5.40 3.80 17.45
N GLY A 218 4.39 3.65 18.32
CA GLY A 218 4.58 3.15 19.67
C GLY A 218 5.44 4.10 20.50
N GLU A 219 6.63 3.64 20.90
CA GLU A 219 7.61 4.45 21.64
C GLU A 219 8.54 5.26 20.73
N ARG A 220 8.48 5.05 19.40
CA ARG A 220 9.31 5.77 18.43
C ARG A 220 8.77 7.17 18.16
N ASP A 221 9.65 8.02 17.66
CA ASP A 221 9.25 9.27 17.01
C ASP A 221 8.47 8.94 15.72
N PRO A 222 7.30 9.53 15.46
CA PRO A 222 6.61 9.39 14.18
C PRO A 222 7.48 9.75 12.96
N ALA A 223 8.50 10.60 13.11
CA ALA A 223 9.45 10.93 12.05
C ALA A 223 10.56 9.87 11.86
N ASP A 224 10.67 8.85 12.73
CA ASP A 224 11.64 7.76 12.60
C ASP A 224 11.53 7.11 11.21
N PRO A 225 12.63 6.89 10.47
CA PRO A 225 12.61 6.27 9.14
C PRO A 225 11.91 4.92 9.03
N VAL A 226 11.75 4.18 10.13
CA VAL A 226 11.00 2.92 10.18
C VAL A 226 9.48 3.15 10.18
N VAL A 227 9.03 4.31 10.64
CA VAL A 227 7.62 4.76 10.62
C VAL A 227 7.34 5.60 9.38
N SER A 228 8.23 6.54 9.08
CA SER A 228 8.17 7.52 7.99
C SER A 228 9.33 7.31 7.02
N PRO A 229 9.23 6.37 6.06
CA PRO A 229 10.32 6.03 5.16
C PRO A 229 10.77 7.19 4.26
N VAL A 230 9.99 8.28 4.14
CA VAL A 230 10.45 9.52 3.50
C VAL A 230 11.71 10.09 4.14
N ASN A 231 12.05 9.71 5.39
CA ASN A 231 13.25 10.15 6.10
C ASN A 231 14.42 9.15 5.99
N GLY A 232 14.19 7.95 5.44
CA GLY A 232 15.21 6.90 5.27
C GLY A 232 16.10 7.07 4.03
N SER A 233 17.26 6.42 4.00
CA SER A 233 18.10 6.37 2.78
C SER A 233 17.41 5.53 1.70
N LEU A 234 17.48 6.02 0.46
CA LEU A 234 16.98 5.32 -0.72
C LEU A 234 18.08 4.56 -1.46
N ASP A 235 19.33 4.70 -1.04
CA ASP A 235 20.50 4.18 -1.75
C ASP A 235 20.48 2.65 -1.77
N GLY A 236 20.73 2.09 -2.96
CA GLY A 236 20.79 0.66 -3.19
C GLY A 236 19.42 -0.03 -3.16
N LEU A 237 18.31 0.70 -3.00
CA LEU A 237 16.98 0.11 -3.14
C LEU A 237 16.79 -0.46 -4.56
N PRO A 238 16.07 -1.59 -4.69
CA PRO A 238 15.65 -2.07 -6.00
C PRO A 238 14.75 -1.02 -6.68
N PRO A 239 14.49 -1.14 -8.00
CA PRO A 239 13.64 -0.18 -8.71
C PRO A 239 12.31 0.06 -7.99
N VAL A 240 11.96 1.33 -7.78
CA VAL A 240 10.77 1.76 -7.05
C VAL A 240 9.79 2.39 -8.03
N ASP A 241 8.58 1.83 -8.11
CA ASP A 241 7.46 2.37 -8.84
C ASP A 241 6.41 2.92 -7.86
N VAL A 242 6.15 4.23 -7.90
CA VAL A 242 5.16 4.89 -7.05
C VAL A 242 3.95 5.28 -7.90
N LEU A 243 2.75 4.92 -7.46
CA LEU A 243 1.50 5.37 -8.08
C LEU A 243 0.83 6.39 -7.17
N ILE A 244 0.47 7.56 -7.68
CA ILE A 244 -0.15 8.62 -6.86
C ILE A 244 -1.24 9.38 -7.63
N GLY A 245 -2.26 9.86 -6.92
CA GLY A 245 -3.28 10.73 -7.47
C GLY A 245 -3.07 12.17 -7.02
N ASP A 246 -3.49 13.15 -7.83
CA ASP A 246 -3.37 14.58 -7.49
C ASP A 246 -4.41 15.07 -6.46
N ARG A 247 -5.39 14.23 -6.07
CA ARG A 247 -6.40 14.50 -5.02
C ARG A 247 -6.21 13.64 -3.78
N ASP A 248 -4.97 13.23 -3.52
CA ASP A 248 -4.58 12.43 -2.37
C ASP A 248 -3.80 13.31 -1.39
N ILE A 249 -4.23 13.37 -0.13
CA ILE A 249 -3.53 14.13 0.92
C ILE A 249 -2.06 13.71 1.10
N LEU A 250 -1.70 12.48 0.70
CA LEU A 250 -0.35 11.92 0.85
C LEU A 250 0.60 12.26 -0.31
N ARG A 251 0.11 12.97 -1.34
CA ARG A 251 0.92 13.40 -2.48
C ARG A 251 2.17 14.23 -2.09
N PRO A 252 2.11 15.20 -1.16
CA PRO A 252 3.30 16.01 -0.82
C PRO A 252 4.51 15.17 -0.40
N ALA A 253 4.30 14.11 0.39
CA ALA A 253 5.37 13.19 0.80
C ALA A 253 6.02 12.45 -0.39
N VAL A 254 5.25 12.21 -1.46
CA VAL A 254 5.77 11.63 -2.72
C VAL A 254 6.61 12.64 -3.48
N ASP A 255 6.25 13.93 -3.46
CA ASP A 255 7.06 15.00 -4.06
C ASP A 255 8.42 15.11 -3.33
N ASP A 256 8.41 15.02 -1.99
CA ASP A 256 9.64 15.00 -1.18
C ASP A 256 10.50 13.76 -1.45
N LEU A 257 9.89 12.57 -1.53
CA LEU A 257 10.58 11.34 -1.91
C LEU A 257 11.23 11.47 -3.30
N ALA A 258 10.51 12.04 -4.26
CA ALA A 258 10.99 12.26 -5.62
C ALA A 258 12.21 13.20 -5.65
N ALA A 259 12.16 14.32 -4.93
CA ALA A 259 13.28 15.25 -4.83
C ALA A 259 14.52 14.58 -4.20
N ARG A 260 14.33 13.75 -3.17
CA ARG A 260 15.43 13.00 -2.54
C ARG A 260 16.03 11.95 -3.48
N ALA A 261 15.19 11.30 -4.29
CA ALA A 261 15.63 10.27 -5.24
C ALA A 261 16.49 10.82 -6.39
N GLU A 262 16.46 12.12 -6.68
CA GLU A 262 17.37 12.75 -7.67
C GLU A 262 18.84 12.67 -7.26
N HIS A 263 19.10 12.56 -5.95
CA HIS A 263 20.43 12.55 -5.36
C HIS A 263 20.81 11.21 -4.72
N ALA A 264 19.96 10.19 -4.83
CA ALA A 264 20.17 8.87 -4.27
C ALA A 264 20.46 7.82 -5.36
N ASP A 265 21.14 6.74 -4.99
CA ASP A 265 21.37 5.59 -5.88
C ASP A 265 20.12 4.69 -5.97
N VAL A 266 19.08 5.18 -6.67
CA VAL A 266 17.81 4.46 -6.84
C VAL A 266 17.12 4.78 -8.17
N SER A 267 16.51 3.75 -8.77
CA SER A 267 15.62 3.95 -9.94
C SER A 267 14.19 4.19 -9.50
N LEU A 268 13.82 5.46 -9.27
CA LEU A 268 12.44 5.85 -8.95
C LEU A 268 11.63 6.23 -10.20
N HIS A 269 10.45 5.64 -10.35
CA HIS A 269 9.45 5.97 -11.36
C HIS A 269 8.13 6.36 -10.68
N VAL A 270 7.65 7.58 -10.92
CA VAL A 270 6.36 8.03 -10.41
C VAL A 270 5.33 8.03 -11.53
N HIS A 271 4.20 7.39 -11.27
CA HIS A 271 3.05 7.25 -12.17
C HIS A 271 1.88 8.01 -11.55
N GLU A 272 1.75 9.27 -11.94
CA GLU A 272 0.66 10.14 -11.49
C GLU A 272 -0.61 9.91 -12.32
N VAL A 273 -1.76 9.86 -11.66
CA VAL A 273 -3.06 9.84 -12.35
C VAL A 273 -3.91 11.03 -11.91
N SER A 274 -4.15 11.94 -12.85
CA SER A 274 -4.87 13.18 -12.58
C SER A 274 -6.30 12.92 -12.09
N ALA A 275 -6.75 13.81 -11.22
CA ALA A 275 -8.03 13.77 -10.52
C ALA A 275 -8.27 12.52 -9.65
N MET A 276 -7.34 11.58 -9.50
CA MET A 276 -7.56 10.38 -8.69
C MET A 276 -7.37 10.63 -7.19
N PHE A 277 -8.19 9.94 -6.41
CA PHE A 277 -8.23 9.97 -4.96
C PHE A 277 -7.51 8.74 -4.38
N HIS A 278 -7.21 8.77 -3.08
CA HIS A 278 -6.46 7.73 -2.38
C HIS A 278 -6.94 6.28 -2.66
N VAL A 279 -6.02 5.42 -3.10
CA VAL A 279 -6.18 3.96 -3.33
C VAL A 279 -7.30 3.57 -4.32
N TRP A 280 -7.54 4.39 -5.35
CA TRP A 280 -8.59 4.14 -6.36
C TRP A 280 -8.46 2.79 -7.08
N MET A 281 -7.25 2.24 -7.22
CA MET A 281 -6.97 0.99 -7.96
C MET A 281 -7.61 -0.27 -7.35
N THR A 282 -8.11 -0.19 -6.11
CA THR A 282 -8.90 -1.26 -5.48
C THR A 282 -10.37 -1.21 -5.88
N ARG A 283 -10.85 -0.11 -6.46
CA ARG A 283 -12.28 0.15 -6.70
C ARG A 283 -12.79 -0.40 -8.04
N LEU A 284 -14.10 -0.42 -8.20
CA LEU A 284 -14.82 -0.79 -9.43
C LEU A 284 -14.96 0.40 -10.39
N LEU A 285 -13.83 0.95 -10.83
CA LEU A 285 -13.78 2.11 -11.72
C LEU A 285 -13.05 1.77 -13.04
N PRO A 286 -13.37 2.46 -14.15
CA PRO A 286 -12.59 2.38 -15.38
C PRO A 286 -11.11 2.71 -15.15
N GLU A 287 -10.82 3.78 -14.41
CA GLU A 287 -9.49 4.23 -14.01
C GLU A 287 -8.76 3.12 -13.25
N ALA A 288 -9.41 2.57 -12.22
CA ALA A 288 -8.88 1.47 -11.44
C ALA A 288 -8.56 0.23 -12.31
N THR A 289 -9.36 -0.03 -13.34
CA THR A 289 -9.11 -1.15 -14.27
C THR A 289 -7.89 -0.89 -15.15
N ARG A 290 -7.67 0.34 -15.60
CA ARG A 290 -6.45 0.72 -16.34
C ARG A 290 -5.23 0.64 -15.44
N THR A 291 -5.31 1.19 -14.23
CA THR A 291 -4.23 1.13 -13.25
C THR A 291 -3.85 -0.31 -12.90
N ARG A 292 -4.82 -1.22 -12.73
CA ARG A 292 -4.52 -2.65 -12.49
C ARG A 292 -3.83 -3.35 -13.67
N ARG A 293 -4.03 -2.89 -14.92
CA ARG A 293 -3.32 -3.41 -16.09
C ARG A 293 -1.87 -2.91 -16.10
N LEU A 294 -1.68 -1.61 -15.89
CA LEU A 294 -0.36 -1.01 -15.73
C LEU A 294 0.44 -1.71 -14.61
N LEU A 295 -0.18 -1.96 -13.46
CA LEU A 295 0.48 -2.67 -12.35
C LEU A 295 0.92 -4.09 -12.73
N ALA A 296 0.15 -4.81 -13.55
CA ALA A 296 0.55 -6.12 -14.03
C ALA A 296 1.74 -6.05 -15.01
N GLU A 297 1.79 -5.01 -15.85
CA GLU A 297 2.92 -4.73 -16.74
C GLU A 297 4.19 -4.37 -15.96
N ILE A 298 4.07 -3.48 -14.97
CA ILE A 298 5.17 -3.12 -14.06
C ILE A 298 5.70 -4.37 -13.36
N VAL A 299 4.84 -5.15 -12.70
CA VAL A 299 5.28 -6.37 -12.01
C VAL A 299 5.93 -7.36 -12.99
N GLY A 300 5.38 -7.51 -14.19
CA GLY A 300 5.97 -8.39 -15.22
C GLY A 300 7.35 -7.93 -15.70
N ALA A 301 7.66 -6.63 -15.65
CA ALA A 301 8.97 -6.08 -15.98
C ALA A 301 9.98 -6.15 -14.82
N ARG A 302 9.50 -6.34 -13.59
CA ARG A 302 10.33 -6.45 -12.38
C ARG A 302 10.54 -7.88 -11.90
N ALA A 303 9.86 -8.87 -12.48
CA ALA A 303 9.93 -10.28 -12.07
C ALA A 303 10.78 -11.12 -13.03
#